data_AF-L7JYT8-F1
#
_entry.id   AF-L7JYT8-F1
#
_cell.length_a   1.000
_cell.length_b   1.000
_cell.length_c   1.000
_cell.angle_alpha   90.00
_cell.angle_beta   90.00
_cell.angle_gamma   90.00
#
_symmetry.space_group_name_H-M   'P 1'
#
loop_
_entity.id
_entity.type
_entity.pdbx_description
1 polymer ?
#
loop_
_entity_poly.entity_id
_entity_poly.type
_entity_poly.pdbx_seq_one_letter_code
_entity_poly.pdbx_strand_id
1 'polypeptide(L)'
;MDIKKINKTIKLLKRCYNQPILFQILHNNLSFLIQNEYNFPFHLYPDMFSKILIASTSTQAYVNLDNKILAFLKDSRESVKYSVITRYKVKIILYYLINQPYDMFSKFICFEIINNYGNIPDLGYLVAHYIRKYALSNFFEVKLKKAMPIEYVDLYLQKNMGDSVDFKAEILPLCAIYSLKGISLGNFKFDYNLRSIILLESVTFYAKFTENVSDIKRVLPSNDNFVRFFKIFLNRNKPQNREIRDGDSTSLKELDYRTLMVYDNLLFKSLKEEFVLVDDKREYLNKLKEVVDELEKSFKEFATT
;
A
#
# COMPACT_ATOMS: atom_id res chain seq x y z
N MET A 1 6.77 0.01 29.87
CA MET A 1 6.93 -0.90 28.72
C MET A 1 6.84 -2.37 29.14
N ASP A 2 5.89 -3.15 28.60
CA ASP A 2 5.77 -4.59 28.87
C ASP A 2 6.63 -5.40 27.89
N ILE A 3 7.91 -5.57 28.24
CA ILE A 3 8.91 -6.29 27.42
C ILE A 3 8.44 -7.71 27.07
N LYS A 4 7.70 -8.38 27.98
CA LYS A 4 7.18 -9.73 27.74
C LYS A 4 6.15 -9.72 26.60
N LYS A 5 5.23 -8.75 26.60
CA LYS A 5 4.26 -8.57 25.51
C LYS A 5 4.95 -8.25 24.19
N ILE A 6 5.93 -7.34 24.18
CA ILE A 6 6.70 -7.00 22.97
C ILE A 6 7.41 -8.24 22.41
N ASN A 7 8.10 -9.00 23.25
CA ASN A 7 8.79 -10.22 22.83
C ASN A 7 7.84 -11.27 22.26
N LYS A 8 6.66 -11.43 22.88
CA LYS A 8 5.61 -12.32 22.39
C LYS A 8 5.12 -11.87 21.01
N THR A 9 4.81 -10.58 20.85
CA THR A 9 4.35 -10.01 19.57
C THR A 9 5.38 -10.19 18.46
N ILE A 10 6.66 -9.88 18.72
CA ILE A 10 7.76 -10.07 17.75
C ILE A 10 7.92 -11.54 17.37
N LYS A 11 7.84 -12.46 18.34
CA LYS A 11 7.93 -13.90 18.07
C LYS A 11 6.79 -14.38 17.18
N LEU A 12 5.59 -13.87 17.37
CA LEU A 12 4.43 -14.16 16.52
C LEU A 12 4.62 -13.57 15.13
N LEU A 13 5.00 -12.29 15.02
CA LEU A 13 5.29 -11.62 13.74
C LEU A 13 6.29 -12.42 12.91
N LYS A 14 7.39 -12.90 13.49
CA LYS A 14 8.38 -13.70 12.75
C LYS A 14 7.82 -15.01 12.15
N ARG A 15 6.66 -15.48 12.60
CA ARG A 15 6.01 -16.73 12.14
C ARG A 15 4.84 -16.48 11.18
N CYS A 16 4.42 -15.23 10.96
CA CYS A 16 3.27 -14.88 10.11
C CYS A 16 3.57 -14.84 8.61
N TYR A 17 4.53 -15.62 8.11
CA TYR A 17 4.99 -15.52 6.72
C TYR A 17 3.91 -15.80 5.66
N ASN A 18 2.87 -16.56 6.02
CA ASN A 18 1.71 -16.86 5.18
C ASN A 18 0.41 -16.14 5.61
N GLN A 19 0.47 -15.22 6.56
CA GLN A 19 -0.71 -14.65 7.20
C GLN A 19 -0.63 -13.11 7.20
N PRO A 20 -0.86 -12.44 6.05
CA PRO A 20 -0.66 -11.00 5.90
C PRO A 20 -1.58 -10.16 6.80
N ILE A 21 -2.83 -10.60 6.99
CA ILE A 21 -3.78 -9.91 7.88
C ILE A 21 -3.30 -9.97 9.33
N LEU A 22 -2.91 -11.16 9.80
CA LEU A 22 -2.37 -11.33 11.15
C LEU A 22 -1.07 -10.56 11.35
N PHE A 23 -0.21 -10.51 10.33
CA PHE A 23 0.97 -9.66 10.35
C PHE A 23 0.61 -8.20 10.60
N GLN A 24 -0.36 -7.65 9.85
CA GLN A 24 -0.75 -6.24 10.01
C GLN A 24 -1.37 -5.96 11.39
N ILE A 25 -2.23 -6.84 11.90
CA ILE A 25 -2.82 -6.71 13.24
C ILE A 25 -1.72 -6.71 14.31
N LEU A 26 -0.79 -7.67 14.23
CA LEU A 26 0.31 -7.77 15.19
C LEU A 26 1.30 -6.62 15.07
N HIS A 27 1.52 -6.08 13.86
CA HIS A 27 2.40 -4.95 13.60
C HIS A 27 1.80 -3.65 14.16
N ASN A 28 0.51 -3.44 13.97
CA ASN A 28 -0.23 -2.33 14.58
C ASN A 28 -0.22 -2.42 16.11
N ASN A 29 -0.43 -3.62 16.67
CA ASN A 29 -0.32 -3.85 18.11
C ASN A 29 1.12 -3.58 18.61
N LEU A 30 2.14 -3.98 17.84
CA LEU A 30 3.53 -3.67 18.17
C LEU A 30 3.78 -2.15 18.17
N SER A 31 3.23 -1.42 17.20
CA SER A 31 3.28 0.05 17.15
C SER A 31 2.65 0.68 18.39
N PHE A 32 1.45 0.25 18.77
CA PHE A 32 0.78 0.71 19.99
C PHE A 32 1.63 0.46 21.26
N LEU A 33 2.25 -0.72 21.37
CA LEU A 33 3.10 -1.06 22.52
C LEU A 33 4.38 -0.20 22.62
N ILE A 34 4.82 0.41 21.51
CA ILE A 34 6.09 1.16 21.38
C ILE A 34 5.85 2.68 21.24
N GLN A 35 4.61 3.13 21.03
CA GLN A 35 4.22 4.45 20.54
C GLN A 35 4.82 5.67 21.27
N ASN A 36 5.32 5.50 22.50
CA ASN A 36 5.81 6.58 23.36
C ASN A 36 7.30 6.45 23.77
N GLU A 37 8.05 5.51 23.18
CA GLU A 37 9.43 5.21 23.61
C GLU A 37 10.47 5.86 22.67
N TYR A 38 10.95 7.06 23.03
CA TYR A 38 11.97 7.79 22.26
C TYR A 38 13.33 7.05 22.23
N ASN A 39 13.68 6.36 23.32
CA ASN A 39 14.94 5.63 23.48
C ASN A 39 14.69 4.12 23.65
N PHE A 40 14.17 3.47 22.62
CA PHE A 40 13.88 2.04 22.69
C PHE A 40 15.16 1.21 22.94
N PRO A 41 15.20 0.30 23.93
CA PRO A 41 16.40 -0.44 24.30
C PRO A 41 16.72 -1.59 23.34
N PHE A 42 17.20 -1.26 22.13
CA PHE A 42 17.56 -2.21 21.09
C PHE A 42 18.63 -3.25 21.49
N HIS A 43 19.39 -3.00 22.56
CA HIS A 43 20.37 -3.95 23.10
C HIS A 43 19.71 -5.22 23.66
N LEU A 44 18.44 -5.15 24.07
CA LEU A 44 17.66 -6.32 24.54
C LEU A 44 17.25 -7.27 23.41
N TYR A 45 17.48 -6.89 22.16
CA TYR A 45 17.04 -7.61 20.96
C TYR A 45 18.25 -7.94 20.08
N PRO A 46 18.89 -9.11 20.24
CA PRO A 46 20.17 -9.38 19.57
C PRO A 46 20.04 -9.56 18.06
N ASP A 47 18.90 -10.09 17.58
CA ASP A 47 18.72 -10.39 16.16
C ASP A 47 18.24 -9.20 15.34
N MET A 48 18.72 -9.12 14.10
CA MET A 48 18.40 -8.05 13.15
C MET A 48 16.89 -7.90 12.90
N PHE A 49 16.16 -9.00 12.72
CA PHE A 49 14.74 -8.93 12.35
C PHE A 49 13.85 -8.42 13.48
N SER A 50 14.17 -8.71 14.75
CA SER A 50 13.49 -8.05 15.88
C SER A 50 13.68 -6.55 15.83
N LYS A 51 14.93 -6.09 15.63
CA LYS A 51 15.26 -4.66 15.57
C LYS A 51 14.53 -3.98 14.41
N ILE A 52 14.49 -4.62 13.24
CA ILE A 52 13.76 -4.11 12.06
C ILE A 52 12.26 -4.01 12.36
N LEU A 53 11.64 -5.03 12.96
CA LEU A 53 10.22 -5.00 13.30
C LEU A 53 9.88 -3.86 14.27
N ILE A 54 10.69 -3.68 15.32
CA ILE A 54 10.55 -2.56 16.27
C ILE A 54 10.72 -1.21 15.55
N ALA A 55 11.79 -1.06 14.76
CA ALA A 55 12.09 0.19 14.10
C ALA A 55 11.12 0.51 12.94
N SER A 56 10.40 -0.50 12.44
CA SER A 56 9.37 -0.32 11.41
C SER A 56 8.07 0.25 11.97
N THR A 57 7.86 0.26 13.29
CA THR A 57 6.60 0.71 13.90
C THR A 57 6.62 2.14 14.42
N SER A 58 7.80 2.78 14.50
CA SER A 58 7.96 4.16 14.96
C SER A 58 9.07 4.87 14.20
N THR A 59 8.82 6.09 13.76
CA THR A 59 9.81 6.98 13.12
C THR A 59 10.90 7.44 14.09
N GLN A 60 10.68 7.31 15.40
CA GLN A 60 11.61 7.71 16.45
C GLN A 60 12.55 6.56 16.87
N ALA A 61 12.15 5.31 16.64
CA ALA A 61 12.92 4.13 17.00
C ALA A 61 14.04 3.87 15.97
N TYR A 62 15.15 4.62 16.07
CA TYR A 62 16.27 4.52 15.14
C TYR A 62 17.27 3.43 15.53
N VAL A 63 17.69 2.67 14.52
CA VAL A 63 18.83 1.76 14.61
C VAL A 63 19.52 1.67 13.26
N ASN A 64 20.84 1.86 13.22
CA ASN A 64 21.62 1.74 11.99
C ASN A 64 21.77 0.25 11.61
N LEU A 65 21.01 -0.19 10.60
CA LEU A 65 21.01 -1.58 10.11
C LEU A 65 21.43 -1.71 8.65
N ASP A 66 21.86 -0.61 8.01
CA ASP A 66 22.08 -0.54 6.56
C ASP A 66 22.97 -1.66 6.03
N ASN A 67 24.14 -1.84 6.64
CA ASN A 67 25.10 -2.87 6.21
C ASN A 67 24.54 -4.29 6.35
N LYS A 68 23.75 -4.54 7.41
CA LYS A 68 23.14 -5.85 7.65
C LYS A 68 21.98 -6.11 6.69
N ILE A 69 21.18 -5.09 6.42
CA ILE A 69 20.11 -5.13 5.40
C ILE A 69 20.72 -5.40 4.04
N LEU A 70 21.74 -4.64 3.63
CA LEU A 70 22.37 -4.80 2.34
C LEU A 70 23.03 -6.18 2.18
N ALA A 71 23.72 -6.67 3.21
CA ALA A 71 24.29 -8.02 3.19
C ALA A 71 23.19 -9.08 3.01
N PHE A 72 22.12 -9.01 3.82
CA PHE A 72 21.00 -9.95 3.72
C PHE A 72 20.35 -9.93 2.33
N LEU A 73 20.16 -8.76 1.73
CA LEU A 73 19.61 -8.64 0.37
C LEU A 73 20.55 -9.31 -0.64
N LYS A 74 21.85 -8.99 -0.63
CA LYS A 74 22.82 -9.61 -1.55
C LYS A 74 22.82 -11.14 -1.46
N ASP A 75 22.77 -11.69 -0.25
CA ASP A 75 22.76 -13.13 -0.01
C ASP A 75 21.43 -13.81 -0.42
N SER A 76 20.35 -13.02 -0.53
CA SER A 76 18.99 -13.53 -0.76
C SER A 76 18.50 -13.41 -2.21
N ARG A 77 19.34 -12.95 -3.15
CA ARG A 77 18.95 -12.66 -4.56
C ARG A 77 18.31 -13.83 -5.28
N GLU A 78 18.84 -15.03 -5.09
CA GLU A 78 18.29 -16.24 -5.71
C GLU A 78 17.17 -16.82 -4.85
N SER A 79 17.38 -16.90 -3.53
CA SER A 79 16.43 -17.53 -2.62
C SER A 79 15.08 -16.84 -2.53
N VAL A 80 15.02 -15.53 -2.76
CA VAL A 80 13.76 -14.78 -2.76
C VAL A 80 12.80 -15.24 -3.88
N LYS A 81 13.29 -15.84 -4.96
CA LYS A 81 12.45 -16.28 -6.08
C LYS A 81 11.58 -17.50 -5.71
N TYR A 82 12.07 -18.35 -4.81
CA TYR A 82 11.44 -19.62 -4.44
C TYR A 82 11.07 -19.75 -2.96
N SER A 83 11.73 -19.01 -2.05
CA SER A 83 11.51 -19.12 -0.62
C SER A 83 10.50 -18.10 -0.11
N VAL A 84 9.33 -18.59 0.31
CA VAL A 84 8.29 -17.75 0.95
C VAL A 84 8.82 -17.05 2.20
N ILE A 85 9.64 -17.74 3.00
CA ILE A 85 10.26 -17.18 4.21
C ILE A 85 11.21 -16.03 3.84
N THR A 86 11.99 -16.17 2.77
CA THR A 86 12.90 -15.10 2.31
C THR A 86 12.11 -13.92 1.78
N ARG A 87 11.08 -14.15 0.95
CA ARG A 87 10.15 -13.08 0.51
C ARG A 87 9.56 -12.34 1.70
N TYR A 88 9.12 -13.08 2.71
CA TYR A 88 8.57 -12.49 3.92
C TYR A 88 9.58 -11.61 4.69
N LYS A 89 10.82 -12.08 4.84
CA LYS A 89 11.89 -11.27 5.44
C LYS A 89 12.16 -9.98 4.65
N VAL A 90 12.11 -10.05 3.32
CA VAL A 90 12.23 -8.86 2.45
C VAL A 90 11.03 -7.94 2.60
N LYS A 91 9.80 -8.47 2.74
CA LYS A 91 8.61 -7.64 3.08
C LYS A 91 8.84 -6.86 4.37
N ILE A 92 9.32 -7.52 5.43
CA ILE A 92 9.62 -6.85 6.71
C ILE A 92 10.66 -5.72 6.53
N ILE A 93 11.70 -5.95 5.72
CA ILE A 93 12.69 -4.91 5.38
C ILE A 93 12.03 -3.74 4.64
N LEU A 94 11.17 -4.00 3.65
CA LEU A 94 10.49 -2.94 2.90
C LEU A 94 9.56 -2.12 3.80
N TYR A 95 8.80 -2.76 4.69
CA TYR A 95 7.98 -2.08 5.70
C TYR A 95 8.83 -1.13 6.57
N TYR A 96 9.99 -1.61 7.04
CA TYR A 96 10.93 -0.78 7.78
C TYR A 96 11.41 0.44 6.97
N LEU A 97 11.86 0.23 5.73
CA LEU A 97 12.38 1.30 4.87
C LEU A 97 11.33 2.34 4.46
N ILE A 98 10.08 1.90 4.24
CA ILE A 98 8.93 2.78 3.98
C ILE A 98 8.64 3.67 5.20
N ASN A 99 8.82 3.15 6.41
CA ASN A 99 8.54 3.90 7.65
C ASN A 99 9.74 4.70 8.19
N GLN A 100 10.93 4.61 7.59
CA GLN A 100 12.08 5.41 8.02
C GLN A 100 11.91 6.90 7.73
N PRO A 101 12.53 7.81 8.50
CA PRO A 101 12.69 9.19 8.09
C PRO A 101 13.36 9.35 6.72
N TYR A 102 12.98 10.40 5.98
CA TYR A 102 13.48 10.68 4.63
C TYR A 102 15.00 10.86 4.54
N ASP A 103 15.61 11.35 5.62
CA ASP A 103 17.04 11.63 5.71
C ASP A 103 17.91 10.36 5.86
N MET A 104 17.28 9.20 6.07
CA MET A 104 17.92 7.88 6.16
C MET A 104 17.96 7.12 4.84
N PHE A 105 17.69 7.80 3.73
CA PHE A 105 17.76 7.18 2.40
C PHE A 105 19.14 6.59 2.09
N SER A 106 19.17 5.31 1.76
CA SER A 106 20.37 4.56 1.42
C SER A 106 20.38 4.17 -0.06
N LYS A 107 21.27 4.81 -0.84
CA LYS A 107 21.40 4.57 -2.28
C LYS A 107 21.72 3.11 -2.61
N PHE A 108 22.59 2.47 -1.82
CA PHE A 108 22.99 1.07 -2.05
C PHE A 108 21.85 0.09 -1.83
N ILE A 109 21.07 0.28 -0.75
CA ILE A 109 19.89 -0.55 -0.50
C ILE A 109 18.84 -0.32 -1.59
N CYS A 110 18.62 0.94 -1.97
CA CYS A 110 17.70 1.29 -3.04
C CYS A 110 18.06 0.60 -4.36
N PHE A 111 19.32 0.68 -4.78
CA PHE A 111 19.81 0.03 -5.99
C PHE A 111 19.61 -1.49 -5.94
N GLU A 112 19.97 -2.11 -4.82
CA GLU A 112 19.83 -3.55 -4.62
C GLU A 112 18.36 -4.00 -4.72
N ILE A 113 17.44 -3.25 -4.12
CA ILE A 113 15.98 -3.47 -4.19
C ILE A 113 15.48 -3.39 -5.63
N ILE A 114 15.79 -2.30 -6.34
CA ILE A 114 15.37 -2.10 -7.74
C ILE A 114 15.89 -3.23 -8.62
N ASN A 115 17.17 -3.57 -8.46
CA ASN A 115 17.84 -4.47 -9.36
C ASN A 115 17.36 -5.93 -9.25
N ASN A 116 16.99 -6.38 -8.04
CA ASN A 116 16.75 -7.79 -7.76
C ASN A 116 15.34 -8.12 -7.22
N TYR A 117 14.57 -7.14 -6.72
CA TYR A 117 13.35 -7.40 -5.95
C TYR A 117 12.06 -6.80 -6.52
N GLY A 118 12.16 -5.80 -7.41
CA GLY A 118 10.97 -5.12 -7.93
C GLY A 118 10.00 -6.04 -8.68
N ASN A 119 10.54 -6.98 -9.48
CA ASN A 119 9.73 -7.88 -10.33
C ASN A 119 9.17 -9.11 -9.60
N ILE A 120 9.27 -9.14 -8.27
CA ILE A 120 8.77 -10.27 -7.48
C ILE A 120 7.29 -10.01 -7.16
N PRO A 121 6.35 -10.88 -7.59
CA PRO A 121 4.90 -10.61 -7.57
C PRO A 121 4.36 -10.08 -6.23
N ASP A 122 4.86 -10.60 -5.11
CA ASP A 122 4.39 -10.23 -3.77
C ASP A 122 5.15 -9.05 -3.13
N LEU A 123 6.19 -8.55 -3.78
CA LEU A 123 7.03 -7.45 -3.29
C LEU A 123 6.84 -6.18 -4.11
N GLY A 124 6.42 -6.30 -5.37
CA GLY A 124 6.38 -5.19 -6.33
C GLY A 124 5.65 -3.95 -5.81
N TYR A 125 4.51 -4.11 -5.13
CA TYR A 125 3.78 -2.98 -4.54
C TYR A 125 4.56 -2.27 -3.42
N LEU A 126 5.20 -3.02 -2.51
CA LEU A 126 6.01 -2.45 -1.44
C LEU A 126 7.27 -1.78 -2.00
N VAL A 127 7.86 -2.36 -3.05
CA VAL A 127 8.98 -1.74 -3.76
C VAL A 127 8.52 -0.43 -4.42
N ALA A 128 7.38 -0.43 -5.12
CA ALA A 128 6.81 0.77 -5.73
C ALA A 128 6.59 1.87 -4.69
N HIS A 129 5.96 1.55 -3.55
CA HIS A 129 5.74 2.50 -2.47
C HIS A 129 7.07 3.08 -1.95
N TYR A 130 8.05 2.21 -1.66
CA TYR A 130 9.38 2.65 -1.23
C TYR A 130 10.02 3.60 -2.25
N ILE A 131 10.01 3.27 -3.54
CA ILE A 131 10.57 4.13 -4.59
C ILE A 131 9.81 5.46 -4.69
N ARG A 132 8.46 5.43 -4.75
CA ARG A 132 7.61 6.62 -4.83
C ARG A 132 7.91 7.62 -3.72
N LYS A 133 8.02 7.14 -2.49
CA LYS A 133 8.31 7.97 -1.33
C LYS A 133 9.55 8.83 -1.55
N TYR A 134 10.68 8.23 -1.92
CA TYR A 134 11.93 8.98 -2.08
C TYR A 134 12.00 9.73 -3.40
N ALA A 135 11.47 9.16 -4.49
CA ALA A 135 11.49 9.80 -5.80
C ALA A 135 10.63 11.07 -5.87
N LEU A 136 9.50 11.11 -5.14
CA LEU A 136 8.58 12.26 -5.10
C LEU A 136 8.86 13.24 -3.95
N SER A 137 9.80 12.92 -3.05
CA SER A 137 10.10 13.74 -1.86
C SER A 137 10.40 15.21 -2.22
N ASN A 138 11.30 15.44 -3.18
CA ASN A 138 11.66 16.79 -3.64
C ASN A 138 10.47 17.53 -4.25
N PHE A 139 9.56 16.81 -4.92
CA PHE A 139 8.36 17.38 -5.52
C PHE A 139 7.39 17.91 -4.45
N PHE A 140 7.33 17.25 -3.29
CA PHE A 140 6.57 17.71 -2.12
C PHE A 140 7.38 18.59 -1.17
N GLU A 141 8.47 19.20 -1.66
CA GLU A 141 9.36 20.09 -0.89
C GLU A 141 10.01 19.43 0.34
N VAL A 142 10.00 18.09 0.42
CA VAL A 142 10.67 17.33 1.45
C VAL A 142 12.13 17.15 1.05
N LYS A 143 13.02 17.95 1.65
CA LYS A 143 14.46 17.89 1.37
C LYS A 143 15.07 16.59 1.86
N LEU A 144 15.53 15.75 0.94
CA LEU A 144 16.38 14.60 1.26
C LEU A 144 17.81 15.06 1.56
N LYS A 145 18.48 14.43 2.54
CA LYS A 145 19.94 14.56 2.69
C LYS A 145 20.69 14.08 1.44
N LYS A 146 20.13 13.08 0.75
CA LYS A 146 20.65 12.51 -0.50
C LYS A 146 19.49 12.28 -1.45
N ALA A 147 19.45 13.02 -2.56
CA ALA A 147 18.45 12.79 -3.58
C ALA A 147 18.57 11.38 -4.19
N MET A 148 17.43 10.81 -4.58
CA MET A 148 17.41 9.60 -5.40
C MET A 148 18.01 9.91 -6.78
N PRO A 149 19.01 9.15 -7.25
CA PRO A 149 19.53 9.30 -8.60
C PRO A 149 18.45 9.02 -9.65
N ILE A 150 18.38 9.83 -10.70
CA ILE A 150 17.39 9.66 -11.78
C ILE A 150 17.55 8.29 -12.47
N GLU A 151 18.78 7.82 -12.61
CA GLU A 151 19.14 6.55 -13.25
C GLU A 151 18.52 5.36 -12.51
N TYR A 152 18.23 5.50 -11.22
CA TYR A 152 17.58 4.46 -10.43
C TYR A 152 16.09 4.39 -10.76
N VAL A 153 15.45 5.55 -10.94
CA VAL A 153 14.05 5.62 -11.37
C VAL A 153 13.92 5.06 -12.78
N ASP A 154 14.83 5.41 -13.68
CA ASP A 154 14.88 4.87 -15.04
C ASP A 154 15.04 3.35 -15.03
N LEU A 155 16.01 2.83 -14.27
CA LEU A 155 16.22 1.39 -14.13
C LEU A 155 14.99 0.68 -13.56
N TYR A 156 14.35 1.28 -12.56
CA TYR A 156 13.13 0.74 -11.96
C TYR A 156 12.00 0.66 -12.99
N LEU A 157 11.76 1.74 -13.73
CA LEU A 157 10.71 1.78 -14.73
C LEU A 157 10.99 0.79 -15.88
N GLN A 158 12.23 0.73 -16.37
CA GLN A 158 12.61 -0.24 -17.42
C GLN A 158 12.40 -1.70 -16.98
N LYS A 159 12.76 -2.03 -15.74
CA LYS A 159 12.65 -3.41 -15.24
C LYS A 159 11.24 -3.82 -14.90
N ASN A 160 10.42 -2.88 -14.41
CA ASN A 160 9.18 -3.20 -13.72
C ASN A 160 7.93 -2.76 -14.50
N MET A 161 8.02 -2.46 -15.81
CA MET A 161 6.81 -2.21 -16.62
C MET A 161 5.93 -3.47 -16.70
N GLY A 162 5.10 -3.67 -15.68
CA GLY A 162 4.08 -4.70 -15.67
C GLY A 162 2.81 -4.24 -16.37
N ASP A 163 2.04 -5.20 -16.89
CA ASP A 163 0.74 -4.91 -17.52
C ASP A 163 -0.37 -4.55 -16.53
N SER A 164 -0.15 -4.82 -15.23
CA SER A 164 -1.12 -4.53 -14.17
C SER A 164 -1.46 -3.04 -14.10
N VAL A 165 -2.75 -2.73 -14.15
CA VAL A 165 -3.26 -1.36 -14.01
C VAL A 165 -2.90 -0.76 -12.65
N ASP A 166 -2.86 -1.56 -11.59
CA ASP A 166 -2.53 -1.08 -10.24
C ASP A 166 -1.08 -0.64 -10.15
N PHE A 167 -0.20 -1.43 -10.74
CA PHE A 167 1.19 -1.06 -10.84
C PHE A 167 1.38 0.21 -11.69
N LYS A 168 0.65 0.33 -12.81
CA LYS A 168 0.67 1.52 -13.67
C LYS A 168 0.23 2.78 -12.90
N ALA A 169 -0.80 2.69 -12.06
CA ALA A 169 -1.25 3.79 -11.21
C ALA A 169 -0.12 4.32 -10.31
N GLU A 170 0.61 3.41 -9.67
CA GLU A 170 1.69 3.73 -8.73
C GLU A 170 2.85 4.46 -9.42
N ILE A 171 3.17 4.13 -10.66
CA ILE A 171 4.33 4.70 -11.36
C ILE A 171 4.04 5.97 -12.16
N LEU A 172 2.78 6.26 -12.48
CA LEU A 172 2.41 7.45 -13.26
C LEU A 172 2.95 8.77 -12.65
N PRO A 173 2.86 9.01 -11.33
CA PRO A 173 3.48 10.18 -10.74
C PRO A 173 5.00 10.26 -10.98
N LEU A 174 5.70 9.13 -10.99
CA LEU A 174 7.13 9.08 -11.30
C LEU A 174 7.39 9.47 -12.75
N CYS A 175 6.60 8.96 -13.69
CA CYS A 175 6.74 9.33 -15.09
C CYS A 175 6.62 10.84 -15.30
N ALA A 176 5.70 11.51 -14.60
CA ALA A 176 5.51 12.95 -14.74
C ALA A 176 6.71 13.76 -14.23
N ILE A 177 7.22 13.44 -13.03
CA ILE A 177 8.31 14.21 -12.40
C ILE A 177 9.64 14.05 -13.13
N TYR A 178 9.86 12.90 -13.76
CA TYR A 178 11.10 12.60 -14.48
C TYR A 178 10.97 12.83 -15.99
N SER A 179 9.90 13.49 -16.45
CA SER A 179 9.61 13.78 -17.87
C SER A 179 9.67 12.53 -18.76
N LEU A 180 9.22 11.40 -18.23
CA LEU A 180 9.19 10.12 -18.93
C LEU A 180 7.81 9.87 -19.55
N LYS A 181 7.81 9.11 -20.64
CA LYS A 181 6.58 8.73 -21.34
C LYS A 181 5.68 7.88 -20.46
N GLY A 182 4.45 8.35 -20.24
CA GLY A 182 3.43 7.63 -19.47
C GLY A 182 3.01 6.28 -20.09
N ILE A 183 2.52 5.39 -19.24
CA ILE A 183 2.02 4.06 -19.62
C ILE A 183 0.51 4.11 -19.80
N SER A 184 0.02 3.51 -20.90
CA SER A 184 -1.42 3.44 -21.15
C SER A 184 -2.13 2.57 -20.12
N LEU A 185 -3.23 3.11 -19.58
CA LEU A 185 -4.12 2.38 -18.69
C LEU A 185 -5.08 1.44 -19.44
N GLY A 186 -5.07 1.49 -20.78
CA GLY A 186 -5.93 0.67 -21.63
C GLY A 186 -7.42 0.89 -21.35
N ASN A 187 -8.21 -0.18 -21.45
CA ASN A 187 -9.66 -0.16 -21.24
C ASN A 187 -10.05 -0.50 -19.80
N PHE A 188 -9.39 0.10 -18.81
CA PHE A 188 -9.80 -0.07 -17.41
C PHE A 188 -11.23 0.41 -17.20
N LYS A 189 -12.02 -0.39 -16.47
CA LYS A 189 -13.40 -0.06 -16.06
C LYS A 189 -13.36 0.48 -14.64
N PHE A 190 -13.61 1.77 -14.50
CA PHE A 190 -13.79 2.47 -13.24
C PHE A 190 -15.11 2.09 -12.60
N ASP A 191 -15.07 2.06 -11.27
CA ASP A 191 -16.19 1.76 -10.39
C ASP A 191 -16.08 2.62 -9.11
N TYR A 192 -17.09 2.60 -8.26
CA TYR A 192 -17.10 3.31 -6.98
C TYR A 192 -16.28 2.56 -5.91
N ASN A 193 -14.97 2.50 -6.11
CA ASN A 193 -14.03 1.87 -5.18
C ASN A 193 -12.74 2.68 -5.01
N LEU A 194 -11.99 2.34 -3.96
CA LEU A 194 -10.73 3.02 -3.62
C LEU A 194 -9.72 2.94 -4.77
N ARG A 195 -9.63 1.78 -5.41
CA ARG A 195 -8.74 1.53 -6.56
C ARG A 195 -8.96 2.55 -7.69
N SER A 196 -10.23 2.77 -8.07
CA SER A 196 -10.59 3.70 -9.14
C SER A 196 -10.25 5.14 -8.78
N ILE A 197 -10.39 5.52 -7.51
CA ILE A 197 -10.04 6.87 -7.04
C ILE A 197 -8.53 7.08 -7.06
N ILE A 198 -7.74 6.13 -6.55
CA ILE A 198 -6.27 6.19 -6.59
C ILE A 198 -5.78 6.32 -8.04
N LEU A 199 -6.42 5.59 -8.96
CA LEU A 199 -6.08 5.66 -10.37
C LEU A 199 -6.40 7.05 -10.96
N LEU A 200 -7.57 7.63 -10.64
CA LEU A 200 -7.95 8.98 -11.09
C LEU A 200 -7.02 10.06 -10.54
N GLU A 201 -6.59 9.95 -9.28
CA GLU A 201 -5.60 10.83 -8.66
C GLU A 201 -4.24 10.73 -9.37
N SER A 202 -3.80 9.51 -9.68
CA SER A 202 -2.53 9.27 -10.35
C SER A 202 -2.54 9.81 -11.79
N VAL A 203 -3.66 9.65 -12.50
CA VAL A 203 -3.89 10.18 -13.84
C VAL A 203 -3.93 11.71 -13.84
N THR A 204 -4.68 12.32 -12.92
CA THR A 204 -4.75 13.78 -12.81
C THR A 204 -3.42 14.40 -12.42
N PHE A 205 -2.68 13.75 -11.52
CA PHE A 205 -1.31 14.14 -11.20
C PHE A 205 -0.44 14.11 -12.46
N TYR A 206 -0.43 12.99 -13.19
CA TYR A 206 0.35 12.88 -14.42
C TYR A 206 -0.02 13.96 -15.44
N ALA A 207 -1.31 14.13 -15.71
CA ALA A 207 -1.80 15.12 -16.68
C ALA A 207 -1.45 16.56 -16.29
N LYS A 208 -1.40 16.87 -14.99
CA LYS A 208 -1.06 18.21 -14.49
C LYS A 208 0.43 18.55 -14.65
N PHE A 209 1.31 17.56 -14.48
CA PHE A 209 2.75 17.77 -14.39
C PHE A 209 3.55 17.28 -15.60
N THR A 210 2.92 16.57 -16.55
CA THR A 210 3.59 16.21 -17.80
C THR A 210 3.67 17.40 -18.75
N GLU A 211 4.80 17.57 -19.41
CA GLU A 211 5.03 18.67 -20.36
C GLU A 211 4.41 18.39 -21.74
N ASN A 212 4.25 17.12 -22.11
CA ASN A 212 3.80 16.71 -23.44
C ASN A 212 2.33 16.27 -23.46
N VAL A 213 1.48 17.10 -24.08
CA VAL A 213 0.03 16.83 -24.24
C VAL A 213 -0.25 15.53 -24.99
N SER A 214 0.60 15.12 -25.93
CA SER A 214 0.40 13.86 -26.67
C SER A 214 0.55 12.62 -25.76
N ASP A 215 1.39 12.70 -24.74
CA ASP A 215 1.56 11.61 -23.77
C ASP A 215 0.38 11.50 -22.80
N ILE A 216 -0.30 12.62 -22.50
CA ILE A 216 -1.56 12.60 -21.74
C ILE A 216 -2.60 11.74 -22.46
N LYS A 217 -2.83 12.01 -23.76
CA LYS A 217 -3.82 11.27 -24.57
C LYS A 217 -3.54 9.76 -24.62
N ARG A 218 -2.28 9.35 -24.53
CA ARG A 218 -1.86 7.94 -24.51
C ARG A 218 -2.17 7.24 -23.19
N VAL A 219 -2.04 7.95 -22.06
CA VAL A 219 -2.29 7.39 -20.72
C VAL A 219 -3.78 7.22 -20.46
N LEU A 220 -4.59 8.20 -20.87
CA LEU A 220 -6.02 8.26 -20.59
C LEU A 220 -6.79 7.11 -21.24
N PRO A 221 -7.64 6.38 -20.49
CA PRO A 221 -8.61 5.47 -21.06
C PRO A 221 -9.58 6.19 -21.97
N SER A 222 -9.88 5.61 -23.14
CA SER A 222 -10.75 6.21 -24.16
C SER A 222 -12.21 5.77 -24.06
N ASN A 223 -12.65 5.26 -22.90
CA ASN A 223 -14.00 4.70 -22.73
C ASN A 223 -14.95 5.68 -22.00
N ASP A 224 -16.26 5.58 -22.28
CA ASP A 224 -17.29 6.44 -21.67
C ASP A 224 -17.37 6.31 -20.16
N ASN A 225 -17.02 5.12 -19.64
CA ASN A 225 -16.97 4.85 -18.22
C ASN A 225 -15.92 5.75 -17.51
N PHE A 226 -14.73 5.92 -18.08
CA PHE A 226 -13.73 6.86 -17.59
C PHE A 226 -14.28 8.29 -17.59
N VAL A 227 -14.89 8.74 -18.70
CA VAL A 227 -15.43 10.10 -18.79
C VAL A 227 -16.48 10.36 -17.71
N ARG A 228 -17.37 9.39 -17.44
CA ARG A 228 -18.37 9.46 -16.37
C ARG A 228 -17.71 9.62 -15.00
N PHE A 229 -16.80 8.73 -14.64
CA PHE A 229 -16.14 8.74 -13.32
C PHE A 229 -15.20 9.92 -13.12
N PHE A 230 -14.52 10.37 -14.18
CA PHE A 230 -13.68 11.55 -14.16
C PHE A 230 -14.51 12.83 -13.90
N LYS A 231 -15.68 12.97 -14.54
CA LYS A 231 -16.61 14.07 -14.27
C LYS A 231 -17.08 14.07 -12.82
N ILE A 232 -17.36 12.90 -12.25
CA ILE A 232 -17.74 12.76 -10.84
C ILE A 232 -16.59 13.21 -9.94
N PHE A 233 -15.39 12.68 -10.17
CA PHE A 233 -14.18 13.01 -9.40
C PHE A 233 -13.86 14.51 -9.39
N LEU A 234 -13.95 15.19 -10.55
CA LEU A 234 -13.69 16.63 -10.64
C LEU A 234 -14.73 17.50 -9.90
N ASN A 235 -15.98 17.04 -9.81
CA ASN A 235 -17.06 17.80 -9.17
C ASN A 235 -17.28 17.45 -7.69
N ARG A 236 -16.37 16.67 -7.07
CA ARG A 236 -16.47 16.19 -5.68
C ARG A 236 -16.65 17.27 -4.61
N ASN A 237 -16.20 18.50 -4.86
CA ASN A 237 -16.25 19.62 -3.91
C ASN A 237 -17.38 20.63 -4.17
N LYS A 238 -18.25 20.37 -5.17
CA LYS A 238 -19.38 21.28 -5.42
C LYS A 238 -20.54 20.87 -4.52
N PRO A 239 -21.08 21.79 -3.68
CA PRO A 239 -22.34 21.53 -3.00
C PRO A 239 -23.38 21.23 -4.08
N GLN A 240 -23.91 20.00 -4.09
CA GLN A 240 -24.90 19.59 -5.06
C GLN A 240 -26.25 20.20 -4.69
N ASN A 241 -26.47 21.47 -5.04
CA ASN A 241 -27.80 22.06 -5.11
C ASN A 241 -28.51 21.56 -6.38
N ARG A 242 -28.69 20.24 -6.49
CA ARG A 242 -29.50 19.65 -7.55
C ARG A 242 -30.60 18.84 -6.90
N GLU A 243 -31.82 19.37 -7.00
CA GLU A 243 -33.05 18.61 -6.81
C GLU A 243 -32.90 17.27 -7.53
N ILE A 244 -32.92 16.21 -6.75
CA ILE A 244 -32.84 14.83 -7.21
C ILE A 244 -34.11 14.60 -8.03
N ARG A 245 -33.99 14.59 -9.37
CA ARG A 245 -35.03 14.01 -10.21
C ARG A 245 -34.88 12.51 -10.12
N ASP A 246 -35.93 11.87 -9.60
CA ASP A 246 -36.06 10.42 -9.48
C ASP A 246 -35.60 9.71 -10.76
N GLY A 247 -34.57 8.88 -10.63
CA GLY A 247 -34.11 8.01 -11.72
C GLY A 247 -32.60 7.75 -11.77
N ASP A 248 -31.77 8.60 -11.16
CA ASP A 248 -30.31 8.43 -11.19
C ASP A 248 -29.77 8.38 -9.74
N SER A 249 -29.78 7.19 -9.15
CA SER A 249 -29.41 6.92 -7.74
C SER A 249 -27.93 7.11 -7.41
N THR A 250 -27.18 7.86 -8.22
CA THR A 250 -25.79 8.21 -7.97
C THR A 250 -25.66 9.59 -7.30
N SER A 251 -26.52 9.87 -6.32
CA SER A 251 -26.36 11.00 -5.40
C SER A 251 -25.25 10.67 -4.40
N LEU A 252 -24.03 11.12 -4.71
CA LEU A 252 -22.93 11.04 -3.76
C LEU A 252 -23.10 12.11 -2.68
N LYS A 253 -23.47 11.66 -1.47
CA LYS A 253 -22.97 12.26 -0.23
C LYS A 253 -21.43 12.30 -0.31
N GLU A 254 -20.82 13.29 0.33
CA GLU A 254 -19.37 13.53 0.36
C GLU A 254 -18.55 12.24 0.29
N LEU A 255 -17.57 12.19 -0.61
CA LEU A 255 -16.68 11.04 -0.81
C LEU A 255 -15.82 10.83 0.46
N ASP A 256 -16.38 10.14 1.43
CA ASP A 256 -15.64 9.73 2.62
C ASP A 256 -14.81 8.50 2.29
N TYR A 257 -13.48 8.67 2.26
CA TYR A 257 -12.52 7.58 2.03
C TYR A 257 -12.71 6.43 3.05
N ARG A 258 -13.20 6.69 4.26
CA ARG A 258 -13.53 5.64 5.24
C ARG A 258 -14.74 4.83 4.79
N THR A 259 -15.79 5.52 4.35
CA THR A 259 -16.97 4.90 3.75
C THR A 259 -16.58 4.03 2.54
N LEU A 260 -15.72 4.52 1.64
CA LEU A 260 -15.25 3.76 0.48
C LEU A 260 -14.35 2.55 0.83
N MET A 261 -13.57 2.62 1.92
CA MET A 261 -12.81 1.46 2.43
C MET A 261 -13.73 0.40 3.06
N VAL A 262 -14.81 0.82 3.73
CA VAL A 262 -15.82 -0.10 4.27
C VAL A 262 -16.66 -0.73 3.15
N TYR A 263 -16.93 0.02 2.07
CA TYR A 263 -17.70 -0.42 0.91
C TYR A 263 -16.88 -1.05 -0.22
N ASP A 264 -15.58 -1.31 -0.06
CA ASP A 264 -14.75 -1.92 -1.12
C ASP A 264 -15.22 -3.34 -1.52
N ASN A 265 -16.31 -3.85 -0.92
CA ASN A 265 -17.03 -5.07 -1.25
C ASN A 265 -16.14 -6.33 -1.31
N LEU A 266 -14.85 -6.23 -0.96
CA LEU A 266 -13.91 -7.34 -0.98
C LEU A 266 -14.36 -8.41 -0.01
N LEU A 267 -14.81 -8.02 1.19
CA LEU A 267 -15.41 -8.96 2.14
C LEU A 267 -16.63 -9.64 1.54
N PHE A 268 -17.63 -8.89 1.05
CA PHE A 268 -18.85 -9.48 0.50
C PHE A 268 -18.60 -10.31 -0.78
N LYS A 269 -17.62 -9.93 -1.58
CA LYS A 269 -17.18 -10.65 -2.77
C LYS A 269 -16.47 -11.94 -2.38
N SER A 270 -15.55 -11.91 -1.41
CA SER A 270 -14.92 -13.11 -0.86
C SER A 270 -15.95 -14.02 -0.20
N LEU A 271 -16.89 -13.48 0.57
CA LEU A 271 -17.98 -14.25 1.17
C LEU A 271 -18.88 -14.90 0.10
N LYS A 272 -19.11 -14.22 -1.03
CA LYS A 272 -19.86 -14.75 -2.16
C LYS A 272 -19.09 -15.82 -2.91
N GLU A 273 -17.80 -15.61 -3.16
CA GLU A 273 -16.92 -16.59 -3.80
C GLU A 273 -16.78 -17.85 -2.95
N GLU A 274 -16.57 -17.70 -1.64
CA GLU A 274 -16.53 -18.80 -0.68
C GLU A 274 -17.88 -19.51 -0.58
N PHE A 275 -19.00 -18.76 -0.54
CA PHE A 275 -20.34 -19.36 -0.60
C PHE A 275 -20.54 -20.22 -1.84
N VAL A 276 -19.98 -19.87 -3.00
CA VAL A 276 -20.07 -20.70 -4.21
C VAL A 276 -19.27 -22.00 -4.08
N LEU A 277 -18.15 -21.98 -3.37
CA LEU A 277 -17.22 -23.11 -3.23
C LEU A 277 -17.57 -24.11 -2.11
N VAL A 278 -18.31 -23.70 -1.08
CA VAL A 278 -18.63 -24.57 0.08
C VAL A 278 -19.76 -25.54 -0.25
N ASP A 279 -19.63 -26.81 0.09
CA ASP A 279 -20.64 -27.83 -0.22
C ASP A 279 -21.96 -27.64 0.57
N ASP A 280 -21.88 -27.37 1.88
CA ASP A 280 -23.05 -27.09 2.72
C ASP A 280 -23.34 -25.58 2.80
N LYS A 281 -24.23 -25.13 1.93
CA LYS A 281 -24.69 -23.74 1.88
C LYS A 281 -25.45 -23.31 3.15
N ARG A 282 -26.17 -24.22 3.81
CA ARG A 282 -26.97 -23.90 5.00
C ARG A 282 -26.08 -23.67 6.21
N GLU A 283 -25.09 -24.51 6.42
CA GLU A 283 -24.12 -24.35 7.50
C GLU A 283 -23.36 -23.02 7.35
N TYR A 284 -22.91 -22.71 6.13
CA TYR A 284 -22.23 -21.45 5.84
C TYR A 284 -23.10 -20.22 6.14
N LEU A 285 -24.38 -20.24 5.74
CA LEU A 285 -25.31 -19.15 6.03
C LEU A 285 -25.60 -19.00 7.54
N ASN A 286 -25.67 -20.10 8.29
CA ASN A 286 -25.87 -20.04 9.73
C ASN A 286 -24.66 -19.40 10.44
N LYS A 287 -23.43 -19.79 10.06
CA LYS A 287 -22.22 -19.15 10.59
C LYS A 287 -22.14 -17.66 10.25
N LEU A 288 -22.53 -17.29 9.04
CA LEU A 288 -22.60 -15.88 8.66
C LEU A 288 -23.62 -15.09 9.50
N LYS A 289 -24.79 -15.68 9.78
CA LYS A 289 -25.80 -15.07 10.66
C LYS A 289 -25.26 -14.87 12.07
N GLU A 290 -24.60 -15.88 12.64
CA GLU A 290 -23.99 -15.76 13.97
C GLU A 290 -23.00 -14.59 14.04
N VAL A 291 -22.15 -14.44 13.02
CA VAL A 291 -21.20 -13.30 12.94
C VAL A 291 -21.95 -11.97 12.83
N VAL A 292 -23.02 -11.88 12.04
CA VAL A 292 -23.82 -10.65 11.90
C VAL A 292 -24.52 -10.31 13.22
N ASP A 293 -25.11 -11.29 13.89
CA ASP A 293 -25.81 -11.11 15.16
C ASP A 293 -24.84 -10.64 16.28
N GLU A 294 -23.61 -11.17 16.32
CA GLU A 294 -22.56 -10.72 17.23
C GLU A 294 -22.10 -9.28 16.95
N LEU A 295 -22.00 -8.90 15.68
CA LEU A 295 -21.67 -7.54 15.27
C LEU A 295 -22.79 -6.55 15.62
N GLU A 296 -24.05 -6.94 15.43
CA GLU A 296 -25.21 -6.13 15.83
C GLU A 296 -25.25 -5.91 17.35
N LYS A 297 -24.97 -6.96 18.12
CA LYS A 297 -24.90 -6.86 19.58
C LYS A 297 -23.80 -5.90 20.03
N SER A 298 -22.61 -6.04 19.44
CA SER A 298 -21.48 -5.15 19.71
C SER A 298 -21.79 -3.69 19.36
N PHE A 299 -22.52 -3.44 18.27
CA PHE A 299 -22.93 -2.09 17.88
C PHE A 299 -23.94 -1.46 18.86
N LYS A 300 -24.92 -2.24 19.34
CA LYS A 300 -25.91 -1.78 20.34
C LYS A 300 -25.26 -1.39 21.66
N GLU A 301 -24.25 -2.14 22.11
CA GLU A 301 -23.49 -1.83 23.33
C GLU A 301 -22.71 -0.51 23.20
N PHE A 302 -22.14 -0.22 22.02
CA PHE A 302 -21.47 1.05 21.73
C PHE A 302 -22.42 2.27 21.66
N ALA A 303 -23.68 2.08 21.28
CA ALA A 303 -24.67 3.15 21.19
C ALA A 303 -25.29 3.55 22.54
N THR A 304 -25.06 2.75 23.60
CA THR A 304 -25.58 2.97 24.96
C THR A 304 -24.57 3.53 25.95
N THR A 305 -23.35 3.86 25.51
CA THR A 305 -22.31 4.61 26.24
C THR A 305 -22.08 5.97 25.63
#